data_AF-D3SFP8-F1
#
_entry.id   AF-D3SFP8-F1
#
_cell.length_a   1.000
_cell.length_b   1.000
_cell.length_c   1.000
_cell.angle_alpha   90.00
_cell.angle_beta   90.00
_cell.angle_gamma   90.00
#
_symmetry.space_group_name_H-M   'P 1'
#
loop_
_entity.id
_entity.type
_entity.pdbx_description
1 polymer ?
#
loop_
_entity_poly.entity_id
_entity_poly.type
_entity_poly.pdbx_seq_one_letter_code
_entity_poly.pdbx_strand_id
1 'polypeptide(L)'
;MKALWTIPGLALVFALMAGCVTINIYFPTAAAEEAARAIVRDALQVEEGTPESEVSPEAEPGAMLMPRNTPANGNLPVLAWVLDRLVSPAAAQSPDLQIQTPAINRIRASMRERAPQLAPHFRSGAIGFGRNADVVIRDLSEVPLRDRSTVQRLVSEENSDRDSLYREIARANDRPDWEDRIRETFARVWVEEAPSGYWYQDRNGQWQQK
;
A
#
# COMPACT_ATOMS: atom_id res chain seq x y z
N MET A 1 -10.78 -18.50 -61.55
CA MET A 1 -10.67 -17.25 -60.76
C MET A 1 -11.56 -17.33 -59.52
N LYS A 2 -11.14 -18.05 -58.46
CA LYS A 2 -11.86 -18.13 -57.18
C LYS A 2 -10.86 -18.46 -56.06
N ALA A 3 -9.97 -17.54 -55.73
CA ALA A 3 -8.95 -17.77 -54.69
C ALA A 3 -8.48 -16.49 -53.98
N LEU A 4 -9.33 -15.45 -53.91
CA LEU A 4 -8.98 -14.19 -53.24
C LEU A 4 -9.92 -13.79 -52.09
N TRP A 5 -10.88 -14.63 -51.71
CA TRP A 5 -11.92 -14.28 -50.72
C TRP A 5 -11.83 -15.02 -49.39
N THR A 6 -10.72 -15.71 -49.11
CA THR A 6 -10.47 -16.41 -47.84
C THR A 6 -9.47 -15.70 -46.92
N ILE A 7 -8.81 -14.65 -47.41
CA ILE A 7 -7.75 -13.92 -46.70
C ILE A 7 -8.28 -13.01 -45.56
N PRO A 8 -9.43 -12.30 -45.66
CA PRO A 8 -9.84 -11.38 -44.59
C PRO A 8 -10.36 -12.11 -43.34
N GLY A 9 -10.94 -13.31 -43.49
CA GLY A 9 -11.41 -14.12 -42.36
C GLY A 9 -10.26 -14.73 -41.54
N LEU A 10 -9.18 -15.14 -42.19
CA LEU A 10 -8.02 -15.74 -41.52
C LEU A 10 -7.25 -14.69 -40.69
N ALA A 11 -7.15 -13.44 -41.17
CA ALA A 11 -6.52 -12.35 -40.44
C ALA A 11 -7.32 -11.93 -39.18
N LEU A 12 -8.66 -11.97 -39.25
CA LEU A 12 -9.53 -11.67 -38.12
C LEU A 12 -9.45 -12.73 -37.01
N VAL A 13 -9.34 -14.02 -37.40
CA VAL A 13 -9.17 -15.14 -36.45
C VAL A 13 -7.80 -15.10 -35.78
N PHE A 14 -6.73 -14.74 -36.51
CA PHE A 14 -5.40 -14.53 -35.92
C PHE A 14 -5.34 -13.35 -34.94
N ALA A 15 -6.09 -12.27 -35.21
CA ALA A 15 -6.17 -11.11 -34.31
C ALA A 15 -6.87 -11.43 -32.98
N LEU A 16 -7.87 -12.33 -32.99
CA LEU A 16 -8.59 -12.76 -31.77
C LEU A 16 -7.75 -13.69 -30.86
N MET A 17 -6.75 -14.38 -31.40
CA MET A 17 -5.87 -15.29 -30.65
C MET A 17 -4.66 -14.60 -29.99
N ALA A 18 -4.49 -13.28 -30.18
CA ALA A 18 -3.43 -12.49 -29.57
C ALA A 18 -3.77 -11.97 -28.15
N GLY A 19 -4.95 -12.33 -27.63
CA GLY A 19 -5.44 -11.89 -26.32
C GLY A 19 -5.14 -12.85 -25.16
N CYS A 20 -4.02 -13.59 -25.20
CA CYS A 20 -3.53 -14.24 -23.99
C CYS A 20 -2.89 -13.17 -23.09
N VAL A 21 -3.72 -12.39 -22.39
CA VAL A 21 -3.24 -11.58 -21.26
C VAL A 21 -2.84 -12.58 -20.20
N THR A 22 -1.54 -12.78 -20.03
CA THR A 22 -0.99 -13.37 -18.83
C THR A 22 -1.33 -12.41 -17.70
N ILE A 23 -2.49 -12.57 -17.06
CA ILE A 23 -2.78 -11.89 -15.80
C ILE A 23 -1.86 -12.53 -14.77
N ASN A 24 -0.59 -12.10 -14.77
CA ASN A 24 0.31 -12.34 -13.69
C ASN A 24 -0.23 -11.49 -12.54
N ILE A 25 -1.10 -12.08 -11.70
CA ILE A 25 -1.62 -11.41 -10.50
C ILE A 25 -0.45 -11.33 -9.51
N TYR A 26 0.48 -10.43 -9.79
CA TYR A 26 1.53 -10.02 -8.89
C TYR A 26 0.89 -9.27 -7.72
N PHE A 27 1.59 -9.28 -6.58
CA PHE A 27 1.15 -8.53 -5.40
C PHE A 27 1.09 -7.03 -5.73
N PRO A 28 -0.05 -6.33 -5.57
CA PRO A 28 -0.19 -4.94 -5.96
C PRO A 28 0.48 -4.03 -4.92
N THR A 29 1.81 -3.92 -4.97
CA THR A 29 2.60 -3.25 -3.92
C THR A 29 2.14 -1.82 -3.65
N ALA A 30 1.90 -1.02 -4.70
CA ALA A 30 1.47 0.38 -4.53
C ALA A 30 0.10 0.49 -3.84
N ALA A 31 -0.90 -0.31 -4.28
CA ALA A 31 -2.22 -0.34 -3.65
C ALA A 31 -2.14 -0.86 -2.20
N ALA A 32 -1.26 -1.84 -1.94
CA ALA A 32 -1.04 -2.35 -0.59
C ALA A 32 -0.41 -1.31 0.35
N GLU A 33 0.54 -0.51 -0.14
CA GLU A 33 1.15 0.59 0.62
C GLU A 33 0.14 1.68 0.95
N GLU A 34 -0.68 2.09 -0.01
CA GLU A 34 -1.75 3.08 0.20
C GLU A 34 -2.78 2.58 1.21
N ALA A 35 -3.24 1.33 1.04
CA ALA A 35 -4.16 0.67 1.97
C ALA A 35 -3.57 0.57 3.39
N ALA A 36 -2.30 0.17 3.50
CA ALA A 36 -1.61 0.09 4.78
C ALA A 36 -1.52 1.47 5.43
N ARG A 37 -1.15 2.51 4.68
CA ARG A 37 -1.03 3.88 5.20
C ARG A 37 -2.37 4.41 5.71
N ALA A 38 -3.46 4.14 5.00
CA ALA A 38 -4.80 4.51 5.44
C ALA A 38 -5.17 3.84 6.78
N ILE A 39 -4.90 2.53 6.91
CA ILE A 39 -5.21 1.77 8.13
C ILE A 39 -4.31 2.18 9.30
N VAL A 40 -3.01 2.37 9.05
CA VAL A 40 -2.03 2.72 10.08
C VAL A 40 -2.29 4.11 10.64
N ARG A 41 -2.56 5.12 9.80
CA ARG A 41 -2.87 6.48 10.28
C ARG A 41 -4.13 6.50 11.15
N ASP A 42 -5.16 5.79 10.71
CA ASP A 42 -6.39 5.60 11.47
C ASP A 42 -6.15 4.91 12.82
N ALA A 43 -5.32 3.86 12.84
CA ALA A 43 -4.99 3.13 14.05
C ALA A 43 -4.09 3.93 15.01
N LEU A 44 -3.12 4.68 14.52
CA LEU A 44 -2.26 5.54 15.36
C LEU A 44 -3.00 6.78 15.87
N GLN A 45 -4.15 7.12 15.28
CA GLN A 45 -4.85 8.38 15.53
C GLN A 45 -3.90 9.58 15.43
N VAL A 46 -2.99 9.54 14.46
CA VAL A 46 -2.21 10.72 14.11
C VAL A 46 -3.22 11.68 13.48
N GLU A 47 -3.74 12.61 14.29
CA GLU A 47 -4.40 13.78 13.74
C GLU A 47 -3.41 14.41 12.78
N GLU A 48 -3.88 14.86 11.61
CA GLU A 48 -3.07 15.62 10.67
C GLU A 48 -2.62 16.92 11.36
N GLY A 49 -1.59 16.82 12.19
CA GLY A 49 -0.80 17.93 12.65
C GLY A 49 -0.28 18.57 11.38
N THR A 50 -0.74 19.81 11.15
CA THR A 50 -0.31 20.73 10.11
C THR A 50 1.08 20.36 9.62
N PRO A 51 1.27 20.02 8.33
CA PRO A 51 2.60 19.72 7.83
C PRO A 51 3.47 20.92 8.18
N GLU A 52 4.52 20.64 8.96
CA GLU A 52 5.62 21.57 9.13
C GLU A 52 6.10 21.90 7.73
N SER A 53 5.75 23.13 7.35
CA SER A 53 5.93 23.66 6.03
C SER A 53 7.42 23.88 5.80
N GLU A 54 8.11 22.87 5.29
CA GLU A 54 9.16 23.11 4.30
C GLU A 54 8.49 23.27 2.93
N VAL A 55 7.81 24.40 2.79
CA VAL A 55 7.58 25.01 1.49
C VAL A 55 8.91 25.64 1.10
N SER A 56 9.72 24.93 0.32
CA SER A 56 10.66 25.62 -0.56
C SER A 56 9.86 26.12 -1.77
N PRO A 57 9.81 27.43 -2.04
CA PRO A 57 9.06 27.99 -3.13
C PRO A 57 9.85 27.85 -4.43
N GLU A 58 9.39 27.00 -5.34
CA GLU A 58 9.65 27.22 -6.76
C GLU A 58 8.37 26.94 -7.55
N ALA A 59 7.49 27.95 -7.53
CA ALA A 59 6.47 28.11 -8.54
C ALA A 59 7.11 28.83 -9.73
N GLU A 60 7.38 28.08 -10.80
CA GLU A 60 7.37 28.66 -12.15
C GLU A 60 6.03 28.29 -12.80
N PRO A 61 5.31 29.27 -13.35
CA PRO A 61 3.93 29.11 -13.78
C PRO A 61 3.84 28.39 -15.12
N GLY A 62 2.93 27.42 -15.20
CA GLY A 62 2.24 27.09 -16.43
C GLY A 62 2.88 26.04 -17.33
N ALA A 63 2.34 24.83 -17.26
CA ALA A 63 1.97 24.09 -18.47
C ALA A 63 0.87 23.09 -18.12
N MET A 64 -0.39 23.56 -18.18
CA MET A 64 -1.41 22.81 -18.92
C MET A 64 -0.72 22.10 -20.09
N LEU A 65 -0.84 20.77 -20.18
CA LEU A 65 -0.64 20.08 -21.45
C LEU A 65 -1.79 20.49 -22.37
N MET A 66 -1.69 21.72 -22.88
CA MET A 66 -2.23 22.09 -24.17
C MET A 66 -1.81 21.02 -25.18
N PRO A 67 -2.68 20.64 -26.13
CA PRO A 67 -2.25 19.86 -27.26
C PRO A 67 -1.17 20.67 -27.97
N ARG A 68 0.08 20.20 -27.90
CA ARG A 68 1.20 20.87 -28.55
C ARG A 68 1.09 20.61 -30.05
N ASN A 69 0.31 21.43 -30.74
CA ASN A 69 0.44 21.63 -32.17
C ASN A 69 1.82 22.25 -32.42
N THR A 70 2.83 21.41 -32.68
CA THR A 70 4.08 21.85 -33.28
C THR A 70 4.05 21.44 -34.76
N PRO A 71 4.09 22.40 -35.70
CA PRO A 71 4.25 22.08 -37.11
C PRO A 71 5.74 21.83 -37.36
N ALA A 72 6.09 20.58 -37.65
CA ALA A 72 7.35 20.27 -38.30
C ALA A 72 7.06 19.15 -39.30
N ASN A 73 7.02 19.58 -40.56
CA ASN A 73 6.95 18.77 -41.75
C ASN A 73 7.98 17.61 -41.68
N GLY A 74 7.53 16.36 -41.78
CA GLY A 74 8.41 15.20 -41.81
C GLY A 74 7.74 13.88 -41.43
N ASN A 75 6.82 13.39 -42.28
CA ASN A 75 6.36 12.00 -42.39
C ASN A 75 6.43 11.11 -41.12
N LEU A 76 5.58 11.39 -40.13
CA LEU A 76 5.12 10.30 -39.27
C LEU A 76 4.13 9.45 -40.11
N PRO A 77 4.36 8.14 -40.28
CA PRO A 77 3.51 7.33 -41.14
C PRO A 77 2.09 7.34 -40.57
N VAL A 78 1.10 7.51 -41.45
CA VAL A 78 -0.36 7.40 -41.15
C VAL A 78 -0.67 6.19 -40.25
N LEU A 79 0.16 5.15 -40.34
CA LEU A 79 0.14 3.98 -39.49
C LEU A 79 0.26 4.28 -37.98
N ALA A 80 1.14 5.21 -37.55
CA ALA A 80 1.32 5.52 -36.13
C ALA A 80 0.07 6.17 -35.52
N TRP A 81 -0.58 7.06 -36.27
CA TRP A 81 -1.83 7.71 -35.86
C TRP A 81 -3.02 6.74 -35.84
N VAL A 82 -3.05 5.78 -36.78
CA VAL A 82 -4.05 4.70 -36.77
C VAL A 82 -3.80 3.73 -35.60
N LEU A 83 -2.55 3.39 -35.31
CA LEU A 83 -2.19 2.50 -34.19
C LEU A 83 -2.56 3.09 -32.83
N ASP A 84 -2.36 4.39 -32.62
CA ASP A 84 -2.74 5.07 -31.37
C ASP A 84 -4.27 5.12 -31.16
N ARG A 85 -5.04 5.11 -32.25
CA ARG A 85 -6.51 5.00 -32.20
C ARG A 85 -7.03 3.56 -32.12
N LEU A 86 -6.31 2.59 -32.68
CA LEU A 86 -6.68 1.19 -32.61
C LEU A 86 -6.27 0.53 -31.29
N VAL A 87 -5.15 0.98 -30.73
CA VAL A 87 -4.60 0.48 -29.47
C VAL A 87 -4.82 1.57 -28.44
N SER A 88 -6.00 1.54 -27.80
CA SER A 88 -6.21 2.32 -26.58
C SER A 88 -5.08 2.00 -25.60
N PRO A 89 -4.45 3.00 -24.94
CA PRO A 89 -3.52 2.71 -23.87
C PRO A 89 -4.31 1.90 -22.85
N ALA A 90 -3.98 0.60 -22.75
CA ALA A 90 -4.48 -0.23 -21.69
C ALA A 90 -3.86 0.34 -20.42
N ALA A 91 -4.55 1.28 -19.79
CA ALA A 91 -4.24 1.70 -18.44
C ALA A 91 -4.26 0.43 -17.61
N ALA A 92 -3.08 -0.04 -17.20
CA ALA A 92 -2.96 -1.13 -16.27
C ALA A 92 -3.54 -0.65 -14.94
N GLN A 93 -4.86 -0.78 -14.78
CA GLN A 93 -5.51 -0.66 -13.49
C GLN A 93 -4.90 -1.76 -12.63
N SER A 94 -4.08 -1.35 -11.65
CA SER A 94 -3.59 -2.29 -10.65
C SER A 94 -4.80 -2.80 -9.88
N PRO A 95 -4.89 -4.11 -9.59
CA PRO A 95 -6.00 -4.63 -8.81
C PRO A 95 -6.04 -3.94 -7.45
N ASP A 96 -7.19 -3.36 -7.10
CA ASP A 96 -7.41 -2.74 -5.79
C ASP A 96 -7.34 -3.80 -4.69
N LEU A 97 -6.55 -3.55 -3.66
CA LEU A 97 -6.46 -4.42 -2.49
C LEU A 97 -7.75 -4.25 -1.66
N GLN A 98 -8.55 -5.30 -1.55
CA GLN A 98 -9.77 -5.28 -0.74
C GLN A 98 -9.43 -5.19 0.75
N ILE A 99 -9.76 -4.05 1.35
CA ILE A 99 -9.57 -3.77 2.78
C ILE A 99 -10.86 -3.40 3.51
N GLN A 100 -12.00 -3.40 2.81
CA GLN A 100 -13.28 -2.98 3.35
C GLN A 100 -14.22 -4.17 3.48
N THR A 101 -13.94 -5.04 4.46
CA THR A 101 -14.84 -6.14 4.82
C THR A 101 -15.36 -5.98 6.25
N PRO A 102 -16.52 -6.54 6.61
CA PRO A 102 -17.01 -6.51 7.99
C PRO A 102 -16.02 -7.10 9.01
N ALA A 103 -15.18 -8.05 8.62
CA ALA A 103 -14.13 -8.61 9.48
C ALA A 103 -13.00 -7.59 9.71
N ILE A 104 -12.45 -7.03 8.62
CA ILE A 104 -11.37 -6.04 8.68
C ILE A 104 -11.84 -4.78 9.44
N ASN A 105 -13.07 -4.33 9.20
CA ASN A 105 -13.63 -3.15 9.87
C ASN A 105 -13.71 -3.34 11.39
N ARG A 106 -14.08 -4.52 11.87
CA ARG A 106 -14.12 -4.83 13.32
C ARG A 106 -12.72 -4.82 13.94
N ILE A 107 -11.74 -5.39 13.24
CA ILE A 107 -10.35 -5.41 13.71
C ILE A 107 -9.81 -3.98 13.79
N ARG A 108 -10.01 -3.17 12.74
CA ARG A 108 -9.61 -1.75 12.73
C ARG A 108 -10.26 -0.95 13.86
N ALA A 109 -11.54 -1.21 14.14
CA ALA A 109 -12.23 -0.58 15.26
C ALA A 109 -11.59 -0.94 16.62
N SER A 110 -11.28 -2.22 16.83
CA SER A 110 -10.59 -2.71 18.03
C SER A 110 -9.22 -2.05 18.21
N MET A 111 -8.41 -2.00 17.14
CA MET A 111 -7.09 -1.34 17.16
C MET A 111 -7.21 0.15 17.48
N ARG A 112 -8.17 0.84 16.85
CA ARG A 112 -8.42 2.27 17.12
C ARG A 112 -8.82 2.51 18.57
N GLU A 113 -9.70 1.69 19.15
CA GLU A 113 -10.12 1.82 20.54
C GLU A 113 -8.96 1.60 21.53
N ARG A 114 -8.02 0.71 21.17
CA ARG A 114 -6.84 0.38 21.98
C ARG A 114 -5.73 1.44 21.90
N ALA A 115 -5.61 2.15 20.78
CA ALA A 115 -4.50 3.05 20.51
C ALA A 115 -4.19 4.07 21.61
N PRO A 116 -5.17 4.73 22.26
CA PRO A 116 -4.89 5.69 23.34
C PRO A 116 -4.21 5.03 24.56
N GLN A 117 -4.45 3.74 24.78
CA GLN A 117 -3.84 2.97 25.87
C GLN A 117 -2.40 2.57 25.56
N LEU A 118 -2.06 2.34 24.29
CA LEU A 118 -0.71 2.02 23.84
C LEU A 118 0.19 3.25 23.69
N ALA A 119 -0.38 4.39 23.31
CA ALA A 119 0.38 5.60 22.96
C ALA A 119 1.37 6.08 24.06
N PRO A 120 1.05 6.07 25.37
CA PRO A 120 2.02 6.40 26.42
C PRO A 120 3.24 5.46 26.46
N HIS A 121 3.04 4.19 26.11
CA HIS A 121 4.09 3.18 26.13
C HIS A 121 4.99 3.28 24.90
N PHE A 122 4.45 3.68 23.75
CA PHE A 122 5.28 4.04 22.60
C PHE A 122 6.11 5.31 22.88
N ARG A 123 5.50 6.35 23.45
CA ARG A 123 6.20 7.62 23.76
C ARG A 123 7.33 7.45 24.78
N SER A 124 7.14 6.61 25.79
CA SER A 124 8.20 6.27 26.76
C SER A 124 9.27 5.35 26.17
N GLY A 125 9.02 4.72 25.01
CA GLY A 125 9.87 3.69 24.46
C GLY A 125 9.80 2.37 25.24
N ALA A 126 8.77 2.16 26.06
CA ALA A 126 8.53 0.85 26.66
C ALA A 126 8.20 -0.21 25.60
N ILE A 127 7.50 0.20 24.55
CA ILE A 127 7.16 -0.62 23.39
C ILE A 127 7.60 0.06 22.10
N GLY A 128 7.76 -0.71 21.04
CA GLY A 128 8.13 -0.23 19.71
C GLY A 128 7.64 -1.15 18.60
N PHE A 129 7.84 -0.75 17.35
CA PHE A 129 7.46 -1.57 16.20
C PHE A 129 8.52 -2.63 15.90
N GLY A 130 8.08 -3.88 15.84
CA GLY A 130 8.90 -5.00 15.43
C GLY A 130 8.96 -5.13 13.90
N ARG A 131 9.87 -6.00 13.45
CA ARG A 131 10.12 -6.24 12.02
C ARG A 131 8.98 -6.97 11.31
N ASN A 132 8.08 -7.61 12.05
CA ASN A 132 7.01 -8.46 11.52
C ASN A 132 5.66 -7.75 11.56
N ALA A 133 5.69 -6.41 11.52
CA ALA A 133 4.54 -5.51 11.67
C ALA A 133 3.82 -5.66 13.02
N ASP A 134 4.51 -6.16 14.02
CA ASP A 134 4.06 -6.38 15.38
C ASP A 134 4.51 -5.24 16.32
N VAL A 135 3.95 -5.22 17.53
CA VAL A 135 4.39 -4.39 18.65
C VAL A 135 5.22 -5.25 19.59
N VAL A 136 6.39 -4.77 19.97
CA VAL A 136 7.33 -5.49 20.82
C VAL A 136 7.60 -4.67 22.07
N ILE A 137 7.63 -5.35 23.22
CA ILE A 137 8.13 -4.74 24.47
C ILE A 137 9.63 -4.57 24.34
N ARG A 138 10.08 -3.31 24.25
CA ARG A 138 11.49 -2.96 24.15
C ARG A 138 12.13 -2.90 25.53
N ASP A 139 11.51 -2.14 26.43
CA ASP A 139 12.04 -1.90 27.77
C ASP A 139 10.92 -1.79 28.81
N LEU A 140 10.72 -2.87 29.57
CA LEU A 140 9.69 -2.91 30.60
C LEU A 140 10.10 -2.10 31.86
N SER A 141 11.36 -1.65 31.96
CA SER A 141 11.80 -0.80 33.06
C SER A 141 11.20 0.61 33.00
N GLU A 142 10.83 1.08 31.80
CA GLU A 142 10.10 2.32 31.55
C GLU A 142 8.62 2.28 32.02
N VAL A 143 8.15 1.11 32.48
CA VAL A 143 6.77 0.91 32.96
C VAL A 143 6.77 0.66 34.48
N PRO A 144 5.96 1.42 35.26
CA PRO A 144 5.78 1.16 36.68
C PRO A 144 5.35 -0.29 36.94
N LEU A 145 5.90 -0.92 38.00
CA LEU A 145 5.66 -2.34 38.29
C LEU A 145 4.18 -2.75 38.28
N ARG A 146 3.31 -1.90 38.82
CA ARG A 146 1.86 -2.13 38.91
C ARG A 146 1.16 -2.19 37.54
N ASP A 147 1.74 -1.57 36.51
CA ASP A 147 1.13 -1.39 35.19
C ASP A 147 1.68 -2.39 34.16
N ARG A 148 2.74 -3.14 34.49
CA ARG A 148 3.44 -4.04 33.55
C ARG A 148 2.56 -5.15 32.98
N SER A 149 1.70 -5.76 33.78
CA SER A 149 0.77 -6.79 33.31
C SER A 149 -0.25 -6.22 32.32
N THR A 150 -0.72 -5.00 32.56
CA THR A 150 -1.58 -4.26 31.64
C THR A 150 -0.89 -4.03 30.30
N VAL A 151 0.37 -3.58 30.30
CA VAL A 151 1.14 -3.37 29.05
C VAL A 151 1.33 -4.68 28.28
N GLN A 152 1.70 -5.77 28.95
CA GLN A 152 1.86 -7.08 28.31
C GLN A 152 0.57 -7.55 27.65
N ARG A 153 -0.57 -7.39 28.35
CA ARG A 153 -1.89 -7.71 27.81
C ARG A 153 -2.22 -6.85 26.60
N LEU A 154 -2.01 -5.53 26.68
CA LEU A 154 -2.26 -4.62 25.57
C LEU A 154 -1.44 -4.96 24.32
N VAL A 155 -0.15 -5.28 24.49
CA VAL A 155 0.73 -5.71 23.39
C VAL A 155 0.25 -7.03 22.79
N SER A 156 -0.12 -8.00 23.63
CA SER A 156 -0.63 -9.30 23.16
C SER A 156 -1.92 -9.15 22.37
N GLU A 157 -2.86 -8.34 22.84
CA GLU A 157 -4.14 -8.12 22.17
C GLU A 157 -3.96 -7.33 20.86
N GLU A 158 -3.09 -6.32 20.83
CA GLU A 158 -2.74 -5.57 19.63
C GLU A 158 -2.12 -6.49 18.55
N ASN A 159 -1.21 -7.38 18.95
CA ASN A 159 -0.58 -8.32 18.01
C ASN A 159 -1.57 -9.36 17.49
N SER A 160 -2.51 -9.82 18.32
CA SER A 160 -3.61 -10.70 17.88
C SER A 160 -4.49 -10.03 16.82
N ASP A 161 -4.79 -8.74 17.00
CA ASP A 161 -5.55 -7.96 16.03
C ASP A 161 -4.75 -7.76 14.74
N ARG A 162 -3.48 -7.41 14.81
CA ARG A 162 -2.58 -7.25 13.64
C ARG A 162 -2.44 -8.53 12.83
N ASP A 163 -2.20 -9.66 13.49
CA ASP A 163 -2.12 -10.96 12.82
C ASP A 163 -3.44 -11.32 12.13
N SER A 164 -4.57 -11.02 12.77
CA SER A 164 -5.88 -11.21 12.17
C SER A 164 -6.13 -10.27 11.00
N LEU A 165 -5.69 -9.01 11.09
CA LEU A 165 -5.80 -8.04 10.02
C LEU A 165 -5.10 -8.51 8.75
N TYR A 166 -3.82 -8.92 8.84
CA TYR A 166 -3.04 -9.31 7.67
C TYR A 166 -3.61 -10.54 6.98
N ARG A 167 -4.01 -11.54 7.78
CA ARG A 167 -4.65 -12.75 7.28
C ARG A 167 -6.00 -12.46 6.63
N GLU A 168 -6.84 -11.60 7.22
CA GLU A 168 -8.15 -11.27 6.67
C GLU A 168 -8.04 -10.40 5.41
N ILE A 169 -7.03 -9.53 5.29
CA ILE A 169 -6.73 -8.83 4.04
C ILE A 169 -6.36 -9.85 2.95
N ALA A 170 -5.44 -10.77 3.24
CA ALA A 170 -5.03 -11.81 2.30
C ALA A 170 -6.22 -12.65 1.81
N ARG A 171 -7.08 -13.07 2.74
CA ARG A 171 -8.32 -13.84 2.46
C ARG A 171 -9.34 -13.05 1.67
N ALA A 172 -9.57 -11.78 2.00
CA ALA A 172 -10.53 -10.91 1.31
C ALA A 172 -10.14 -10.64 -0.15
N ASN A 173 -8.88 -10.90 -0.50
CA ASN A 173 -8.34 -10.76 -1.86
C ASN A 173 -8.16 -12.11 -2.56
N ASP A 174 -8.70 -13.21 -2.02
CA ASP A 174 -8.52 -14.58 -2.54
C ASP A 174 -7.05 -15.00 -2.71
N ARG A 175 -6.16 -14.41 -1.90
CA ARG A 175 -4.70 -14.62 -1.95
C ARG A 175 -4.10 -14.83 -0.56
N PRO A 176 -4.36 -15.98 0.10
CA PRO A 176 -3.72 -16.31 1.37
C PRO A 176 -2.18 -16.31 1.31
N ASP A 177 -1.62 -16.58 0.13
CA ASP A 177 -0.18 -16.52 -0.14
C ASP A 177 0.42 -15.11 -0.06
N TRP A 178 -0.42 -14.06 0.00
CA TRP A 178 0.04 -12.68 0.14
C TRP A 178 0.29 -12.24 1.57
N GLU A 179 -0.10 -13.03 2.59
CA GLU A 179 -0.04 -12.62 3.99
C GLU A 179 1.35 -12.10 4.39
N ASP A 180 2.42 -12.80 4.01
CA ASP A 180 3.80 -12.39 4.32
C ASP A 180 4.17 -11.05 3.66
N ARG A 181 3.80 -10.85 2.39
CA ARG A 181 4.07 -9.59 1.67
C ARG A 181 3.25 -8.43 2.22
N ILE A 182 2.00 -8.69 2.62
CA ILE A 182 1.16 -7.72 3.30
C ILE A 182 1.83 -7.31 4.61
N ARG A 183 2.28 -8.28 5.41
CA ARG A 183 2.98 -8.04 6.67
C ARG A 183 4.26 -7.22 6.47
N GLU A 184 5.07 -7.54 5.47
CA GLU A 184 6.27 -6.77 5.12
C GLU A 184 5.94 -5.31 4.77
N THR A 185 4.89 -5.08 3.98
CA THR A 185 4.42 -3.72 3.66
C THR A 185 3.98 -2.99 4.92
N PHE A 186 3.16 -3.60 5.77
CA PHE A 186 2.72 -2.99 7.02
C PHE A 186 3.87 -2.72 7.99
N ALA A 187 4.87 -3.60 8.08
CA ALA A 187 6.03 -3.41 8.95
C ALA A 187 6.77 -2.12 8.59
N ARG A 188 6.96 -1.86 7.30
CA ARG A 188 7.53 -0.61 6.80
C ARG A 188 6.62 0.58 7.10
N VAL A 189 5.34 0.49 6.75
CA VAL A 189 4.40 1.61 6.89
C VAL A 189 4.16 2.01 8.35
N TRP A 190 4.10 1.07 9.29
CA TRP A 190 4.02 1.41 10.72
C TRP A 190 5.16 2.31 11.17
N VAL A 191 6.38 2.04 10.70
CA VAL A 191 7.55 2.88 10.99
C VAL A 191 7.45 4.21 10.25
N GLU A 192 7.08 4.22 8.97
CA GLU A 192 6.95 5.44 8.15
C GLU A 192 5.88 6.42 8.67
N GLU A 193 4.81 5.93 9.28
CA GLU A 193 3.72 6.76 9.82
C GLU A 193 3.85 7.04 11.33
N ALA A 194 4.78 6.38 12.02
CA ALA A 194 5.00 6.60 13.45
C ALA A 194 5.35 8.07 13.77
N PRO A 195 4.90 8.64 14.89
CA PRO A 195 5.44 9.92 15.37
C PRO A 195 6.95 9.85 15.64
N SER A 196 7.64 10.97 15.50
CA SER A 196 9.06 11.08 15.88
C SER A 196 9.27 10.68 17.35
N GLY A 197 10.41 10.08 17.65
CA GLY A 197 10.75 9.55 18.96
C GLY A 197 10.25 8.12 19.22
N TYR A 198 9.42 7.54 18.34
CA TYR A 198 8.97 6.15 18.50
C TYR A 198 10.10 5.19 18.14
N TRP A 199 10.16 4.06 18.85
CA TRP A 199 11.17 3.03 18.62
C TRP A 199 10.71 1.99 17.61
N TYR A 200 11.64 1.52 16.79
CA TYR A 200 11.40 0.44 15.84
C TYR A 200 12.65 -0.44 15.68
N GLN A 201 12.45 -1.67 15.25
CA GLN A 201 13.55 -2.57 14.89
C GLN A 201 13.91 -2.40 13.41
N ASP A 202 15.21 -2.18 13.12
CA ASP A 202 15.73 -2.20 11.76
C ASP A 202 15.75 -3.63 11.17
N ARG A 203 16.25 -3.79 9.94
CA ARG A 203 16.32 -5.10 9.26
C ARG A 203 17.16 -6.15 10.02
N ASN A 204 18.10 -5.72 10.84
CA ASN A 204 18.97 -6.58 11.65
C ASN A 204 18.39 -6.84 13.05
N GLY A 205 17.20 -6.30 13.36
CA GLY A 205 16.57 -6.40 14.68
C GLY A 205 17.14 -5.43 15.71
N GLN A 206 17.96 -4.46 15.29
CA GLN A 206 18.50 -3.45 16.19
C GLN A 206 17.47 -2.35 16.41
N TRP A 207 17.38 -1.88 17.64
CA TRP A 207 16.48 -0.78 18.00
C TRP A 207 17.00 0.55 17.48
N GLN A 208 16.16 1.25 16.74
CA GLN A 208 16.36 2.60 16.25
C GLN A 208 15.20 3.48 16.75
N GLN A 209 15.47 4.78 16.84
CA GLN A 209 14.44 5.77 17.16
C GLN A 209 14.16 6.59 15.90
N LYS A 210 12.87 6.81 15.60
CA LYS A 210 12.45 7.62 14.46
C LYS A 210 12.66 9.11 14.68
#